data_AF-A0A1H9VB70-F1
#
_entry.id   AF-A0A1H9VB70-F1
#
_cell.length_a   1.000
_cell.length_b   1.000
_cell.length_c   1.000
_cell.angle_alpha   90.00
_cell.angle_beta   90.00
_cell.angle_gamma   90.00
#
_symmetry.space_group_name_H-M   'P 1'
#
loop_
_entity.id
_entity.type
_entity.pdbx_description
1 polymer ?
#
loop_
_entity_poly.entity_id
_entity_poly.type
_entity_poly.pdbx_seq_one_letter_code
_entity_poly.pdbx_strand_id
1 'polypeptide(L)'
;MLYDLKGEAGMAPIVGMLYSAVKENSQRLQSITTGMTLEEIDYKGPGNQFNSTAQLMRHIMYVDLNWVYRIKGQPLPDLLQDHYGPMIDKDNRLPHINGISWNIMKMSSIS
;
A
#
# COMPACT_ATOMS: atom_id res chain seq x y z
N MET A 1 -16.49 7.90 -9.30
CA MET A 1 -15.73 7.70 -10.55
C MET A 1 -16.03 6.30 -11.05
N LEU A 2 -16.38 6.12 -12.32
CA LEU A 2 -16.54 4.79 -12.90
C LEU A 2 -15.14 4.25 -13.23
N TYR A 3 -14.83 3.08 -12.69
CA TYR A 3 -13.58 2.36 -12.88
C TYR A 3 -13.89 1.18 -13.80
N ASP A 4 -13.49 1.27 -15.07
CA ASP A 4 -13.82 0.28 -16.11
C ASP A 4 -12.64 -0.65 -16.44
N LEU A 5 -11.57 -0.60 -15.63
CA LEU A 5 -10.33 -1.37 -15.81
C LEU A 5 -9.68 -1.12 -17.18
N LYS A 6 -9.94 0.03 -17.80
CA LYS A 6 -9.38 0.37 -19.10
C LYS A 6 -7.93 0.84 -18.94
N GLY A 7 -7.02 0.12 -19.59
CA GLY A 7 -5.60 0.47 -19.65
C GLY A 7 -5.32 1.73 -20.46
N GLU A 8 -4.08 2.22 -20.37
CA GLU A 8 -3.61 3.35 -21.17
C GLU A 8 -3.40 2.95 -22.64
N ALA A 9 -3.46 3.94 -23.53
CA ALA A 9 -3.31 3.72 -24.96
C ALA A 9 -1.96 3.06 -25.27
N GLY A 10 -1.98 1.98 -26.06
CA GLY A 10 -0.77 1.23 -26.45
C GLY A 10 -0.42 0.06 -25.54
N MET A 11 -1.09 -0.12 -24.39
CA MET A 11 -0.92 -1.33 -23.58
C MET A 11 -1.63 -2.53 -24.22
N ALA A 12 -1.02 -3.72 -24.15
CA ALA A 12 -1.72 -4.97 -24.46
C ALA A 12 -2.94 -5.12 -23.54
N PRO A 13 -4.09 -5.65 -23.99
CA PRO A 13 -5.33 -5.63 -23.22
C PRO A 13 -5.22 -6.16 -21.79
N ILE A 14 -4.52 -7.30 -21.61
CA ILE A 14 -4.33 -7.93 -20.29
C ILE A 14 -3.43 -7.06 -19.40
N VAL A 15 -2.35 -6.50 -19.96
CA VAL A 15 -1.43 -5.61 -19.24
C VAL A 15 -2.16 -4.35 -18.80
N GLY A 16 -2.96 -3.76 -19.69
CA GLY A 16 -3.78 -2.59 -19.40
C GLY A 16 -4.77 -2.83 -18.28
N MET A 17 -5.47 -3.98 -18.29
CA MET A 17 -6.41 -4.35 -17.24
C MET A 17 -5.73 -4.50 -15.88
N LEU A 18 -4.59 -5.20 -15.81
CA LEU A 18 -3.84 -5.40 -14.57
C LEU A 18 -3.28 -4.08 -14.03
N TYR A 19 -2.73 -3.25 -14.91
CA TYR A 19 -2.24 -1.92 -14.56
C TYR A 19 -3.37 -1.05 -13.98
N SER A 20 -4.53 -1.00 -14.65
CA SER A 20 -5.66 -0.21 -14.18
C SER A 20 -6.21 -0.72 -12.86
N ALA A 21 -6.26 -2.03 -12.63
CA ALA A 21 -6.67 -2.59 -11.34
C ALA A 21 -5.77 -2.08 -10.18
N VAL A 22 -4.45 -2.03 -10.38
CA VAL A 22 -3.52 -1.51 -9.37
C VAL A 22 -3.68 0.01 -9.21
N LYS A 23 -3.69 0.76 -10.32
CA LYS A 23 -3.80 2.22 -10.33
C LYS A 23 -5.06 2.71 -9.63
N GLU A 24 -6.20 2.15 -9.99
CA GLU A 24 -7.51 2.54 -9.46
C GLU A 24 -7.65 2.17 -7.98
N ASN A 25 -7.10 1.03 -7.55
CA ASN A 25 -7.07 0.66 -6.14
C ASN A 25 -6.18 1.60 -5.33
N SER A 26 -5.01 1.97 -5.84
CA SER A 26 -4.13 2.96 -5.21
C SER A 26 -4.78 4.33 -5.09
N GLN A 27 -5.46 4.79 -6.15
CA GLN A 27 -6.18 6.07 -6.14
C GLN A 27 -7.36 6.07 -5.17
N ARG A 28 -8.10 4.96 -5.09
CA ARG A 28 -9.19 4.79 -4.14
C ARG A 28 -8.70 4.80 -2.70
N LEU A 29 -7.59 4.09 -2.42
CA LEU A 29 -6.96 4.10 -1.11
C LEU A 29 -6.54 5.52 -0.74
N GLN A 30 -5.87 6.25 -1.64
CA GLN A 30 -5.51 7.65 -1.44
C GLN A 30 -6.74 8.52 -1.16
N SER A 31 -7.83 8.35 -1.93
CA SER A 31 -9.05 9.13 -1.75
C SER A 31 -9.75 8.87 -0.41
N ILE A 32 -9.76 7.62 0.07
CA ILE A 32 -10.36 7.25 1.37
C ILE A 32 -9.57 7.87 2.51
N THR A 33 -8.26 7.95 2.34
CA THR A 33 -7.33 8.24 3.43
C THR A 33 -6.87 9.69 3.47
N THR A 34 -7.05 10.42 2.38
CA THR A 34 -6.77 11.86 2.30
C THR A 34 -7.62 12.63 3.32
N GLY A 35 -6.96 13.40 4.18
CA GLY A 35 -7.61 14.22 5.18
C GLY A 35 -7.82 13.55 6.54
N MET A 36 -7.49 12.26 6.68
CA MET A 36 -7.51 11.60 7.99
C MET A 36 -6.50 12.25 8.95
N THR A 37 -6.93 12.44 10.19
CA THR A 37 -6.08 12.84 11.32
C THR A 37 -5.19 11.68 11.76
N LEU A 38 -4.14 11.96 12.53
CA LEU A 38 -3.28 10.90 13.08
C LEU A 38 -4.06 9.92 13.96
N GLU A 39 -5.05 10.43 14.72
CA GLU A 39 -5.93 9.60 15.54
C GLU A 39 -6.73 8.62 14.69
N GLU A 40 -7.30 9.06 13.57
CA GLU A 40 -8.06 8.20 12.66
C GLU A 40 -7.17 7.18 11.94
N ILE A 41 -5.92 7.54 11.61
CA ILE A 41 -4.96 6.62 11.01
C ILE A 41 -4.58 5.50 11.98
N ASP A 42 -4.33 5.88 13.24
CA ASP A 42 -3.80 4.99 14.27
C ASP A 42 -4.92 4.25 15.03
N TYR A 43 -6.18 4.60 14.77
CA TYR A 43 -7.34 3.97 15.38
C TYR A 43 -7.43 2.47 15.04
N LYS A 44 -7.54 1.64 16.09
CA LYS A 44 -7.58 0.17 16.00
C LYS A 44 -8.96 -0.42 16.29
N GLY A 45 -10.01 0.39 16.19
CA GLY A 45 -11.36 0.01 16.56
C GLY A 45 -11.57 -0.14 18.08
N PRO A 46 -12.80 -0.44 18.51
CA PRO A 46 -13.11 -0.63 19.92
C PRO A 46 -12.26 -1.76 20.52
N GLY A 47 -11.64 -1.51 21.67
CA GLY A 47 -10.82 -2.50 22.37
C GLY A 47 -9.48 -2.81 21.69
N ASN A 48 -9.03 -2.01 20.71
CA ASN A 48 -7.74 -2.16 20.01
C ASN A 48 -7.55 -3.52 19.30
N GLN A 49 -8.64 -4.13 18.83
CA GLN A 49 -8.64 -5.49 18.28
C GLN A 49 -8.42 -5.56 16.76
N PHE A 50 -8.47 -4.44 16.05
CA PHE A 50 -8.29 -4.38 14.61
C PHE A 50 -6.93 -3.78 14.23
N ASN A 51 -6.56 -3.94 12.96
CA ASN A 51 -5.41 -3.24 12.39
C ASN A 51 -5.79 -1.79 12.10
N SER A 52 -4.88 -0.87 12.38
CA SER A 52 -5.07 0.53 12.02
C SER A 52 -4.93 0.77 10.52
N THR A 53 -5.41 1.91 10.04
CA THR A 53 -5.22 2.33 8.64
C THR A 53 -3.73 2.37 8.27
N ALA A 54 -2.86 2.87 9.16
CA ALA A 54 -1.42 2.84 8.94
C ALA A 54 -0.88 1.41 8.74
N GLN A 55 -1.30 0.46 9.58
CA GLN A 55 -0.86 -0.93 9.49
C GLN A 55 -1.27 -1.56 8.15
N LEU A 56 -2.52 -1.34 7.73
CA LEU A 56 -3.04 -1.84 6.47
C LEU A 56 -2.32 -1.22 5.27
N MET A 57 -2.09 0.09 5.28
CA MET A 57 -1.39 0.79 4.21
C MET A 57 0.06 0.31 4.04
N ARG A 58 0.81 0.20 5.15
CA ARG A 58 2.19 -0.31 5.09
C ARG A 58 2.23 -1.74 4.56
N HIS A 59 1.28 -2.57 4.99
CA HIS A 59 1.18 -3.94 4.52
C HIS A 59 0.94 -4.01 3.00
N ILE A 60 -0.05 -3.29 2.49
CA ILE A 60 -0.36 -3.25 1.04
C ILE A 60 0.87 -2.77 0.25
N MET A 61 1.50 -1.67 0.69
CA MET A 61 2.70 -1.14 0.05
C MET A 61 3.85 -2.17 0.04
N TYR A 62 4.09 -2.85 1.16
CA TYR A 62 5.16 -3.85 1.23
C TYR A 62 4.85 -5.09 0.37
N VAL A 63 3.59 -5.51 0.30
CA VAL A 63 3.13 -6.57 -0.61
C VAL A 63 3.41 -6.19 -2.07
N ASP A 64 3.00 -5.00 -2.49
CA ASP A 64 3.19 -4.51 -3.86
C ASP A 64 4.67 -4.42 -4.22
N LEU A 65 5.48 -3.92 -3.29
CA LEU A 65 6.93 -3.85 -3.44
C LEU A 65 7.55 -5.24 -3.67
N ASN A 66 7.16 -6.24 -2.88
CA ASN A 66 7.61 -7.61 -3.06
C ASN A 66 7.21 -8.18 -4.42
N TRP A 67 5.99 -7.90 -4.88
CA TRP A 67 5.52 -8.33 -6.20
C TRP A 67 6.30 -7.70 -7.35
N VAL A 68 6.59 -6.40 -7.28
CA VAL A 68 7.38 -5.69 -8.30
C VAL A 68 8.76 -6.34 -8.48
N TYR A 69 9.47 -6.60 -7.39
CA TYR A 69 10.80 -7.22 -7.45
C TYR A 69 10.73 -8.68 -7.92
N ARG A 70 9.71 -9.43 -7.48
CA ARG A 70 9.46 -10.79 -7.97
C ARG A 70 9.22 -10.84 -9.48
N ILE A 71 8.41 -9.94 -10.03
CA ILE A 71 8.13 -9.85 -11.47
C ILE A 71 9.39 -9.51 -12.26
N LYS A 72 10.26 -8.65 -11.70
CA LYS A 72 11.57 -8.33 -12.28
C LYS A 72 12.59 -9.47 -12.22
N GLY A 73 12.30 -10.55 -11.49
CA GLY A 73 13.27 -11.62 -11.22
C GLY A 73 14.46 -11.15 -10.38
N GLN A 74 14.26 -10.11 -9.55
CA GLN A 74 15.30 -9.49 -8.73
C GLN A 74 14.99 -9.68 -7.24
N PRO A 75 16.01 -9.83 -6.37
CA PRO A 75 15.80 -9.81 -4.93
C PRO A 75 15.35 -8.41 -4.48
N LEU A 76 14.53 -8.34 -3.43
CA LEU A 76 14.20 -7.09 -2.78
C LEU A 76 15.45 -6.56 -2.05
N PRO A 77 15.91 -5.32 -2.30
CA PRO A 77 17.05 -4.74 -1.60
C PRO A 77 16.84 -4.65 -0.09
N ASP A 78 17.88 -4.97 0.68
CA ASP A 78 17.86 -4.95 2.15
C ASP A 78 17.37 -3.61 2.72
N LEU A 79 17.83 -2.49 2.14
CA LEU A 79 17.39 -1.14 2.54
C LEU A 79 15.86 -0.99 2.51
N LEU A 80 15.21 -1.57 1.51
CA LEU A 80 13.75 -1.50 1.35
C LEU A 80 13.03 -2.49 2.27
N GLN A 81 13.65 -3.65 2.51
CA GLN A 81 13.16 -4.62 3.49
C GLN A 81 13.18 -4.04 4.91
N ASP A 82 14.27 -3.38 5.30
CA ASP A 82 14.43 -2.75 6.61
C ASP A 82 13.47 -1.58 6.81
N HIS A 83 13.28 -0.76 5.76
CA HIS A 83 12.46 0.44 5.87
C HIS A 83 10.95 0.14 5.85
N TYR A 84 10.51 -0.77 4.99
CA TYR A 84 9.08 -1.01 4.74
C TYR A 84 8.55 -2.31 5.33
N GLY A 85 9.40 -3.33 5.47
CA GLY A 85 9.03 -4.61 6.04
C GLY A 85 8.92 -4.57 7.57
N PRO A 86 8.71 -5.73 8.21
CA PRO A 86 8.41 -7.03 7.60
C PRO A 86 6.94 -7.18 7.16
N MET A 87 6.59 -8.30 6.53
CA MET A 87 5.21 -8.60 6.09
C MET A 87 4.26 -8.85 7.28
N ILE A 88 4.77 -9.61 8.26
CA ILE A 88 4.12 -9.99 9.50
C ILE A 88 5.16 -9.93 10.62
N ASP A 89 4.70 -9.70 11.85
CA ASP A 89 5.55 -9.77 13.03
C ASP A 89 5.70 -11.21 13.54
N LYS A 90 6.44 -11.35 14.65
CA LYS A 90 6.70 -12.63 15.32
C LYS A 90 5.44 -13.34 15.85
N ASP A 91 4.34 -12.62 16.03
CA ASP A 91 3.07 -13.12 16.55
C ASP A 91 2.07 -13.36 15.41
N ASN A 92 2.53 -13.35 14.16
CA ASN A 92 1.74 -13.53 12.95
C ASN A 92 0.67 -12.44 12.75
N ARG A 93 0.97 -11.21 13.18
CA ARG A 93 0.13 -10.01 13.02
C ARG A 93 0.78 -8.99 12.10
N LEU A 94 0.02 -7.97 11.68
CA LEU A 94 0.61 -6.84 10.97
C LEU A 94 1.53 -6.05 11.91
N PRO A 95 2.76 -5.72 11.50
CA PRO A 95 3.68 -4.97 12.35
C PRO A 95 3.04 -3.67 12.83
N HIS A 96 3.29 -3.36 14.09
CA HIS A 96 2.79 -2.12 14.66
C HIS A 96 3.56 -0.93 14.10
N ILE A 97 2.84 0.18 13.88
CA ILE A 97 3.38 1.43 13.36
C ILE A 97 2.89 2.52 14.30
N ASN A 98 3.82 3.31 14.84
CA ASN A 98 3.49 4.42 15.73
C ASN A 98 4.03 5.73 15.18
N GLY A 99 3.19 6.77 15.17
CA GLY A 99 3.63 8.16 15.02
C GLY A 99 4.24 8.51 13.66
N ILE A 100 4.00 7.71 12.62
CA ILE A 100 4.41 8.07 11.26
C ILE A 100 3.38 9.06 10.70
N SER A 101 3.76 10.33 10.60
CA SER A 101 2.93 11.36 9.96
C SER A 101 2.53 10.94 8.54
N TRP A 102 1.26 11.16 8.18
CA TRP A 102 0.70 11.03 6.82
C TRP A 102 1.63 11.58 5.73
N ASN A 103 2.34 12.68 6.03
CA ASN A 103 3.22 13.35 5.09
C ASN A 103 4.45 12.53 4.70
N ILE A 104 4.84 11.55 5.52
CA ILE A 104 5.93 10.60 5.23
C ILE A 104 5.42 9.43 4.37
N MET A 105 4.13 9.08 4.48
CA MET A 105 3.49 8.02 3.69
C MET A 105 2.99 8.49 2.33
N LYS A 106 3.13 9.78 1.98
CA LYS A 106 2.90 10.23 0.61
C LYS A 106 3.94 9.57 -0.29
N MET A 107 3.50 8.55 -1.02
CA MET A 107 4.12 8.20 -2.29
C MET A 107 4.17 9.51 -3.09
N SER A 108 5.38 10.05 -3.26
CA SER A 108 5.71 10.77 -4.48
C SER A 108 5.18 9.88 -5.59
N SER A 109 4.12 10.34 -6.26
CA SER A 109 3.49 9.66 -7.37
C SER A 109 4.60 9.11 -8.25
N ILE A 110 4.60 7.79 -8.44
CA ILE A 110 5.32 7.18 -9.55
C ILE A 110 4.61 7.73 -10.79
N SER A 111 5.17 8.81 -11.31
CA SER A 111 4.82 9.49 -12.55
C SER A 111 6.10 10.08 -13.10
#